data_AF-A0A7S0I5Q2-F1
#
_entry.id   AF-A0A7S0I5Q2-F1
#
_cell.length_a   1.000
_cell.length_b   1.000
_cell.length_c   1.000
_cell.angle_alpha   90.00
_cell.angle_beta   90.00
_cell.angle_gamma   90.00
#
_symmetry.space_group_name_H-M   'P 1'
#
loop_
_entity.id
_entity.type
_entity.pdbx_description
1 polymer ?
#
loop_
_entity_poly.entity_id
_entity_poly.type
_entity_poly.pdbx_seq_one_letter_code
_entity_poly.pdbx_strand_id
1 'polypeptide(L)'
;MILRLSTLLFVPPQLVPQLVPQLEARRPHRTTVPRLCVPTPTDVLLKVNIAGLDEEAMVGWLMKRGWASVLPMQPMFWQPLSPAPPQGVLLNFRRKPTSEKDGIDGGMRFTVAAGEGSGSDGVLLVTRVSEGQTISKHFSERALVRKVVQDLDQLPAEAGSVTAVVHSDMFD
;
A
#
# COMPACT_ATOMS: atom_id res chain seq x y z
N MET A 1 3.13 -42.87 71.87
CA MET A 1 4.42 -43.48 71.47
C MET A 1 4.45 -43.51 69.95
N ILE A 2 5.12 -42.58 69.27
CA ILE A 2 6.52 -42.66 68.76
C ILE A 2 6.70 -44.00 68.00
N LEU A 3 6.75 -44.02 66.66
CA LEU A 3 7.98 -43.76 65.89
C LEU A 3 7.69 -43.36 64.43
N ARG A 4 8.27 -42.22 64.03
CA ARG A 4 8.49 -41.82 62.64
C ARG A 4 9.66 -42.63 62.08
N LEU A 5 9.50 -43.23 60.90
CA LEU A 5 10.61 -43.77 60.12
C LEU A 5 10.96 -42.76 59.02
N SER A 6 12.06 -42.04 59.26
CA SER A 6 12.75 -41.21 58.27
C SER A 6 13.52 -42.11 57.32
N THR A 7 13.23 -42.03 56.02
CA THR A 7 14.11 -42.60 54.99
C THR A 7 14.77 -41.42 54.26
N LEU A 8 16.03 -41.17 54.62
CA LEU A 8 16.94 -40.29 53.91
C LEU A 8 17.45 -41.04 52.67
N LEU A 9 17.16 -40.52 51.49
CA LEU A 9 17.89 -40.90 50.28
C LEU A 9 18.67 -39.68 49.76
N PHE A 10 19.96 -39.95 49.68
CA PHE A 10 21.10 -39.13 49.35
C PHE A 10 21.02 -38.63 47.89
N VAL A 11 21.08 -37.31 47.67
CA VAL A 11 21.21 -36.72 46.34
C VAL A 11 22.66 -36.25 46.16
N PRO A 12 23.39 -36.72 45.13
CA PRO A 12 24.78 -36.32 44.91
C PRO A 12 24.89 -34.87 44.37
N PRO A 13 26.00 -34.15 44.67
CA PRO A 13 26.25 -32.82 44.11
C PRO A 13 26.91 -32.97 42.74
N GLN A 14 26.25 -32.51 41.68
CA GLN A 14 26.84 -32.45 40.34
C GLN A 14 26.84 -31.01 39.84
N LEU A 15 28.03 -30.41 39.95
CA LEU A 15 28.69 -29.54 38.98
C LEU A 15 27.85 -28.47 38.28
N VAL A 16 28.04 -27.26 38.78
CA VAL A 16 27.72 -25.98 38.14
C VAL A 16 28.63 -25.77 36.91
N PRO A 17 28.07 -25.47 35.72
CA PRO A 17 28.76 -24.67 34.72
C PRO A 17 28.25 -23.23 34.81
N GLN A 18 29.12 -22.33 35.26
CA GLN A 18 28.99 -20.91 34.94
C GLN A 18 29.13 -20.73 33.43
N LEU A 19 28.09 -20.26 32.76
CA LEU A 19 28.22 -19.67 31.42
C LEU A 19 27.32 -18.43 31.32
N VAL A 20 28.00 -17.28 31.49
CA VAL A 20 27.86 -15.99 30.81
C VAL A 20 26.46 -15.56 30.36
N PRO A 21 25.94 -14.41 30.86
CA PRO A 21 24.80 -13.77 30.22
C PRO A 21 25.22 -13.23 28.85
N GLN A 22 24.78 -13.88 27.78
CA GLN A 22 24.83 -13.33 26.43
C GLN A 22 23.88 -12.13 26.39
N LEU A 23 24.47 -10.95 26.51
CA LEU A 23 23.87 -9.68 26.17
C LEU A 23 23.53 -9.73 24.68
N GLU A 24 22.33 -10.19 24.33
CA GLU A 24 21.79 -10.10 22.98
C GLU A 24 21.80 -8.62 22.58
N ALA A 25 22.77 -8.28 21.74
CA ALA A 25 22.85 -7.01 21.07
C ALA A 25 21.54 -6.82 20.30
N ARG A 26 20.64 -6.02 20.90
CA ARG A 26 19.48 -5.46 20.22
C ARG A 26 20.00 -4.75 18.97
N ARG A 27 19.93 -5.45 17.83
CA ARG A 27 20.11 -4.84 16.52
C ARG A 27 19.10 -3.69 16.47
N PRO A 28 19.52 -2.45 16.19
CA PRO A 28 18.56 -1.39 15.98
C PRO A 28 17.69 -1.83 14.81
N HIS A 29 16.38 -1.95 15.07
CA HIS A 29 15.40 -2.01 14.00
C HIS A 29 15.68 -0.78 13.13
N ARG A 30 16.23 -1.04 11.95
CA ARG A 30 16.42 -0.04 10.92
C ARG A 30 15.01 0.39 10.52
N THR A 31 14.51 1.42 11.20
CA THR A 31 13.33 2.18 10.77
C THR A 31 13.72 2.76 9.43
N THR A 32 13.46 1.98 8.39
CA THR A 32 13.66 2.40 7.02
C THR A 32 12.49 3.35 6.80
N VAL A 33 12.76 4.64 6.98
CA VAL A 33 11.85 5.71 6.58
C VAL A 33 11.41 5.35 5.17
N PRO A 34 10.09 5.22 4.88
CA PRO A 34 9.62 4.91 3.55
C PRO A 34 10.17 6.01 2.64
N ARG A 35 11.17 5.67 1.83
CA ARG A 35 11.62 6.58 0.79
C ARG A 35 10.41 6.79 -0.10
N LEU A 36 9.97 8.04 -0.21
CA LEU A 36 9.14 8.47 -1.32
C LEU A 36 9.91 8.10 -2.58
N CYS A 37 9.60 6.94 -3.17
CA CYS A 37 10.11 6.57 -4.47
C CYS A 37 9.63 7.66 -5.42
N VAL A 38 10.56 8.46 -5.94
CA VAL A 38 10.28 9.33 -7.07
C VAL A 38 9.91 8.37 -8.20
N PRO A 39 8.66 8.39 -8.70
CA PRO A 39 8.22 7.44 -9.71
C PRO A 39 9.07 7.63 -10.96
N THR A 40 9.56 6.52 -11.53
CA THR A 40 10.21 6.61 -12.84
C THR A 40 9.14 6.91 -13.90
N PRO A 41 9.47 7.55 -15.03
CA PRO A 41 8.47 7.85 -16.07
C PRO A 41 7.66 6.61 -16.51
N THR A 42 8.31 5.45 -16.57
CA THR A 42 7.72 4.14 -16.88
C THR A 42 6.71 3.61 -15.86
N ASP A 43 6.68 4.18 -14.67
CA ASP A 43 5.73 3.83 -13.61
C ASP A 43 4.49 4.71 -13.63
N VAL A 44 4.47 5.81 -14.40
CA VAL A 44 3.30 6.67 -14.52
C VAL A 44 2.30 6.04 -15.48
N LEU A 45 1.11 5.72 -14.99
CA LEU A 45 0.05 5.06 -15.76
C LEU A 45 -0.99 6.04 -16.29
N LEU A 46 -1.23 7.11 -15.53
CA LEU A 46 -2.18 8.17 -15.87
C LEU A 46 -1.77 9.48 -15.19
N LYS A 47 -1.84 10.60 -15.91
CA LYS A 47 -1.77 11.95 -15.34
C LYS A 47 -2.95 12.77 -15.83
N VAL A 48 -3.72 13.31 -14.89
CA VAL A 48 -4.87 14.17 -15.16
C VAL A 48 -4.70 15.50 -14.44
N ASN A 49 -4.83 16.60 -15.18
CA ASN A 49 -4.88 17.94 -14.62
C ASN A 49 -6.33 18.30 -14.29
N ILE A 50 -6.53 18.88 -13.11
CA ILE A 50 -7.85 19.17 -12.55
C ILE A 50 -7.86 20.62 -12.09
N ALA A 51 -8.75 21.43 -12.63
CA ALA A 51 -8.98 22.80 -12.16
C ALA A 51 -9.92 22.80 -10.96
N GLY A 52 -9.65 23.66 -9.99
CA GLY A 52 -10.46 23.76 -8.77
C GLY A 52 -10.51 22.46 -7.97
N LEU A 53 -9.38 21.77 -7.86
CA LEU A 53 -9.24 20.50 -7.15
C LEU A 53 -9.52 20.68 -5.66
N ASP A 54 -10.51 19.96 -5.16
CA ASP A 54 -10.67 19.66 -3.74
C ASP A 54 -10.10 18.26 -3.48
N GLU A 55 -9.02 18.19 -2.71
CA GLU A 55 -8.31 16.92 -2.48
C GLU A 55 -9.16 15.91 -1.71
N GLU A 56 -9.95 16.36 -0.74
CA GLU A 56 -10.77 15.48 0.11
C GLU A 56 -11.96 14.92 -0.68
N ALA A 57 -12.64 15.76 -1.46
CA ALA A 57 -13.73 15.34 -2.34
C ALA A 57 -13.22 14.37 -3.41
N MET A 58 -12.05 14.63 -4.00
CA MET A 58 -11.41 13.73 -4.97
C MET A 58 -11.08 12.37 -4.34
N VAL A 59 -10.45 12.36 -3.16
CA VAL A 59 -10.15 11.11 -2.43
C VAL A 59 -11.43 10.38 -2.05
N GLY A 60 -12.46 11.10 -1.59
CA GLY A 60 -13.77 10.55 -1.28
C GLY A 60 -14.42 9.89 -2.50
N TRP A 61 -14.30 10.51 -3.68
CA TRP A 61 -14.77 9.95 -4.94
C TRP A 61 -13.97 8.70 -5.35
N LEU A 62 -12.64 8.71 -5.23
CA LEU A 62 -11.79 7.53 -5.47
C LEU A 62 -12.13 6.36 -4.54
N MET A 63 -12.42 6.63 -3.27
CA MET A 63 -12.74 5.61 -2.27
C MET A 63 -14.11 4.96 -2.49
N LYS A 64 -15.07 5.69 -3.06
CA LYS A 64 -16.43 5.21 -3.37
C LYS A 64 -16.50 4.35 -4.64
N ARG A 65 -15.43 4.28 -5.43
CA ARG A 65 -15.42 3.49 -6.66
C ARG A 65 -15.53 2.00 -6.40
N GLY A 66 -16.32 1.34 -7.23
CA GLY A 66 -16.46 -0.11 -7.25
C GLY A 66 -15.27 -0.79 -7.94
N TRP A 67 -14.05 -0.66 -7.42
CA TRP A 67 -12.83 -1.22 -8.03
C TRP A 67 -12.95 -2.72 -8.35
N ALA A 68 -13.61 -3.47 -7.46
CA ALA A 68 -13.87 -4.89 -7.62
C ALA A 68 -14.78 -5.22 -8.83
N SER A 69 -15.63 -4.30 -9.30
CA SER A 69 -16.46 -4.54 -10.49
C SER A 69 -15.66 -4.53 -11.79
N VAL A 70 -14.51 -3.86 -11.80
CA VAL A 70 -13.61 -3.79 -12.96
C VAL A 70 -12.84 -5.11 -13.15
N LEU A 71 -12.42 -5.72 -12.04
CA LEU A 71 -11.66 -6.97 -12.04
C LEU A 71 -12.26 -7.96 -11.02
N PRO A 72 -13.43 -8.55 -11.32
CA PRO A 72 -14.20 -9.35 -10.36
C PRO A 72 -13.46 -10.59 -9.84
N MET A 73 -12.52 -11.11 -10.63
CA MET A 73 -11.72 -12.29 -10.28
C MET A 73 -10.38 -11.97 -9.63
N GLN A 74 -9.98 -10.68 -9.57
CA GLN A 74 -8.70 -10.26 -9.00
C GLN A 74 -8.91 -9.88 -7.53
N PRO A 75 -8.40 -10.67 -6.56
CA PRO A 75 -8.45 -10.26 -5.16
C PRO A 75 -7.63 -8.99 -4.98
N MET A 76 -8.25 -7.98 -4.37
CA MET A 76 -7.65 -6.67 -4.15
C MET A 76 -8.22 -6.01 -2.90
N PHE A 77 -7.52 -5.00 -2.40
CA PHE A 77 -8.02 -4.07 -1.39
C PHE A 77 -7.53 -2.66 -1.72
N TRP A 78 -8.24 -1.66 -1.21
CA TRP A 78 -7.83 -0.28 -1.33
C TRP A 78 -7.99 0.44 0.00
N GLN A 79 -7.14 1.43 0.22
CA GLN A 79 -7.11 2.24 1.43
C GLN A 79 -6.64 3.65 1.10
N PRO A 80 -7.04 4.67 1.89
CA PRO A 80 -6.48 6.00 1.72
C PRO A 80 -4.95 5.98 1.94
N LEU A 81 -4.23 6.85 1.23
CA LEU A 81 -2.85 7.15 1.60
C LEU A 81 -2.86 7.80 2.99
N SER A 82 -1.84 7.48 3.81
CA SER A 82 -1.70 8.00 5.17
C SER A 82 -1.86 9.53 5.19
N PRO A 83 -2.40 10.15 6.26
CA PRO A 83 -2.95 11.53 6.24
C PRO A 83 -1.94 12.68 6.05
N ALA A 84 -0.71 12.39 5.61
CA ALA A 84 0.23 13.41 5.18
C ALA A 84 0.07 13.67 3.67
N PRO A 85 0.17 14.93 3.21
CA PRO A 85 0.24 15.22 1.79
C PRO A 85 1.40 14.46 1.11
N PRO A 86 1.23 13.96 -0.13
CA PRO A 86 0.01 14.06 -0.93
C PRO A 86 -1.05 13.01 -0.54
N GLN A 87 -2.32 13.40 -0.64
CA GLN A 87 -3.45 12.52 -0.36
C GLN A 87 -3.68 11.54 -1.51
N GLY A 88 -4.57 10.56 -1.32
CA GLY A 88 -4.91 9.63 -2.39
C GLY A 88 -5.40 8.27 -1.92
N VAL A 89 -5.32 7.29 -2.81
CA VAL A 89 -5.76 5.92 -2.58
C VAL A 89 -4.67 4.96 -3.06
N LEU A 90 -4.31 4.00 -2.20
CA LEU A 90 -3.49 2.85 -2.57
C LEU A 90 -4.40 1.66 -2.86
N LEU A 91 -4.31 1.13 -4.07
CA LEU A 91 -4.99 -0.10 -4.48
C LEU A 91 -3.94 -1.21 -4.61
N ASN A 92 -4.06 -2.26 -3.80
CA ASN A 92 -3.14 -3.39 -3.80
C ASN A 92 -3.82 -4.63 -4.36
N PHE A 93 -3.15 -5.30 -5.28
CA PHE A 93 -3.52 -6.64 -5.68
C PHE A 93 -3.02 -7.64 -4.64
N ARG A 94 -3.85 -8.61 -4.31
CA ARG A 94 -3.47 -9.71 -3.43
C ARG A 94 -3.05 -10.91 -4.25
N ARG A 95 -2.06 -11.65 -3.73
CA ARG A 95 -1.82 -13.02 -4.21
C ARG A 95 -3.05 -13.87 -3.94
N LYS A 96 -3.29 -14.87 -4.80
CA LYS A 96 -4.22 -15.94 -4.46
C LYS A 96 -3.73 -16.58 -3.16
N PRO A 97 -4.63 -16.92 -2.22
CA PRO A 97 -4.23 -17.61 -1.00
C PRO A 97 -3.50 -18.91 -1.37
N THR A 98 -2.20 -18.95 -1.12
CA THR A 98 -1.36 -20.15 -1.18
C THR A 98 -1.02 -20.60 0.23
N SER A 99 -0.40 -21.76 0.39
CA SER A 99 0.15 -22.20 1.69
C SER A 99 1.18 -21.22 2.27
N GLU A 100 1.82 -20.42 1.41
CA GLU A 100 2.60 -19.24 1.79
C GLU A 100 1.68 -18.02 1.98
N LYS A 101 1.83 -17.37 3.14
CA LYS A 101 1.00 -16.31 3.71
C LYS A 101 0.72 -15.14 2.75
N ASP A 102 -0.45 -14.53 2.92
CA ASP A 102 -0.92 -13.30 2.30
C ASP A 102 0.20 -12.33 1.87
N GLY A 103 0.29 -12.08 0.57
CA GLY A 103 1.26 -11.17 -0.02
C GLY A 103 0.61 -10.14 -0.94
N ILE A 104 1.19 -8.94 -0.98
CA ILE A 104 0.93 -7.94 -2.02
C ILE A 104 1.56 -8.45 -3.32
N ASP A 105 0.85 -8.27 -4.45
CA ASP A 105 1.26 -8.70 -5.80
C ASP A 105 1.19 -7.52 -6.78
N GLY A 106 1.83 -6.42 -6.37
CA GLY A 106 1.74 -5.13 -7.02
C GLY A 106 0.40 -4.43 -6.78
N GLY A 107 0.14 -3.41 -7.59
CA GLY A 107 -1.02 -2.55 -7.44
C GLY A 107 -0.89 -1.22 -8.18
N MET A 108 -1.69 -0.26 -7.75
CA MET A 108 -1.71 1.10 -8.28
C MET A 108 -1.83 2.10 -7.13
N ARG A 109 -1.12 3.21 -7.24
CA ARG A 109 -1.24 4.33 -6.32
C ARG A 109 -1.84 5.51 -7.06
N PHE A 110 -2.98 5.96 -6.57
CA PHE A 110 -3.65 7.19 -6.98
C PHE A 110 -3.20 8.28 -6.01
N THR A 111 -2.51 9.28 -6.50
CA THR A 111 -2.00 10.41 -5.73
C THR A 111 -2.70 11.67 -6.21
N VAL A 112 -3.27 12.40 -5.26
CA VAL A 112 -3.95 13.67 -5.46
C VAL A 112 -3.07 14.73 -4.81
N ALA A 113 -2.63 15.69 -5.60
CA ALA A 113 -1.76 16.76 -5.13
C ALA A 113 -2.15 18.09 -5.76
N ALA A 114 -2.15 19.15 -4.96
CA ALA A 114 -2.15 20.51 -5.47
C ALA A 114 -1.02 20.72 -6.51
N GLY A 115 -1.30 21.50 -7.54
CA GLY A 115 -0.34 21.88 -8.55
C GLY A 115 0.69 22.87 -8.01
N GLU A 116 1.84 22.99 -8.66
CA GLU A 116 2.88 23.95 -8.26
C GLU A 116 2.51 25.42 -8.57
N GLY A 117 1.34 25.67 -9.17
CA GLY A 117 0.84 27.01 -9.49
C GLY A 117 0.11 27.68 -8.33
N SER A 118 -0.05 29.01 -8.39
CA SER A 118 -0.74 29.82 -7.37
C SER A 118 -2.28 29.72 -7.41
N GLY A 119 -2.83 28.63 -7.95
CA GLY A 119 -4.27 28.40 -8.11
C GLY A 119 -4.73 27.15 -7.37
N SER A 120 -6.04 26.95 -7.27
CA SER A 120 -6.65 25.70 -6.78
C SER A 120 -6.57 24.55 -7.79
N ASP A 121 -5.64 24.63 -8.74
CA ASP A 121 -5.43 23.58 -9.72
C ASP A 121 -4.59 22.46 -9.11
N GLY A 122 -4.81 21.23 -9.56
CA GLY A 122 -4.03 20.10 -9.10
C GLY A 122 -4.00 18.94 -10.08
N VAL A 123 -3.44 17.84 -9.61
CA VAL A 123 -3.13 16.67 -10.42
C VAL A 123 -3.62 15.41 -9.73
N LEU A 124 -4.33 14.58 -10.49
CA LEU A 124 -4.49 13.16 -10.18
C LEU A 124 -3.41 12.39 -10.95
N LEU A 125 -2.48 11.82 -10.19
CA LEU A 125 -1.39 11.00 -10.69
C LEU A 125 -1.65 9.54 -10.33
N VAL A 126 -1.59 8.65 -11.32
CA VAL A 126 -1.70 7.21 -11.11
C VAL A 126 -0.37 6.57 -11.44
N THR A 127 0.19 5.85 -10.47
CA THR A 127 1.49 5.18 -10.59
C THR A 127 1.37 3.68 -10.32
N ARG A 128 2.21 2.89 -10.99
CA ARG A 128 2.35 1.46 -10.74
C ARG A 128 2.99 1.22 -9.38
N VAL A 129 2.49 0.22 -8.67
CA VAL A 129 3.16 -0.36 -7.51
C VAL A 129 3.63 -1.75 -7.91
N SER A 130 4.95 -1.96 -8.00
CA SER A 130 5.54 -3.26 -8.36
C SER A 130 6.01 -4.09 -7.17
N GLU A 131 5.73 -3.63 -5.96
CA GLU A 131 6.11 -4.34 -4.74
C GLU A 131 5.45 -5.74 -4.69
N GLY A 132 6.28 -6.76 -4.47
CA GLY A 132 5.81 -8.16 -4.39
C GLY A 132 5.34 -8.76 -5.72
N GLN A 133 5.41 -8.00 -6.81
CA GLN A 133 4.95 -8.43 -8.13
C GLN A 133 5.92 -9.44 -8.75
N THR A 134 5.43 -10.63 -9.08
CA THR A 134 6.23 -11.64 -9.82
C THR A 134 6.00 -11.57 -11.33
N ILE A 135 4.82 -11.11 -11.74
CA ILE A 135 4.39 -10.99 -13.13
C ILE A 135 3.74 -9.63 -13.32
N SER A 136 4.06 -8.95 -14.44
CA SER A 136 3.44 -7.69 -14.80
C SER A 136 1.91 -7.77 -14.78
N LYS A 137 1.25 -6.72 -14.27
CA LYS A 137 -0.21 -6.61 -14.14
C LYS A 137 -0.80 -5.67 -15.19
N HIS A 138 -0.13 -5.47 -16.33
CA HIS A 138 -0.54 -4.53 -17.39
C HIS A 138 -2.02 -4.63 -17.77
N PHE A 139 -2.58 -5.84 -17.89
CA PHE A 139 -4.00 -6.00 -18.20
C PHE A 139 -4.91 -5.37 -17.13
N SER A 140 -4.64 -5.69 -15.85
CA SER A 140 -5.37 -5.17 -14.70
C SER A 140 -5.20 -3.66 -14.56
N GLU A 141 -3.97 -3.17 -14.70
CA GLU A 141 -3.62 -1.75 -14.69
C GLU A 141 -4.40 -1.00 -15.77
N ARG A 142 -4.37 -1.50 -17.02
CA ARG A 142 -5.07 -0.91 -18.16
C ARG A 142 -6.58 -0.87 -17.97
N ALA A 143 -7.17 -1.94 -17.45
CA ALA A 143 -8.61 -2.00 -17.19
C ALA A 143 -9.02 -0.94 -16.15
N LEU A 144 -8.26 -0.81 -15.07
CA LEU A 144 -8.52 0.16 -14.00
C LEU A 144 -8.33 1.60 -14.49
N VAL A 145 -7.24 1.91 -15.20
CA VAL A 145 -7.01 3.24 -15.77
C VAL A 145 -8.11 3.59 -16.77
N ARG A 146 -8.49 2.67 -17.67
CA ARG A 146 -9.58 2.90 -18.61
C ARG A 146 -10.89 3.23 -17.89
N LYS A 147 -11.22 2.48 -16.85
CA LYS A 147 -12.41 2.76 -16.05
C LYS A 147 -12.33 4.12 -15.38
N VAL A 148 -11.17 4.48 -14.82
CA VAL A 148 -10.94 5.78 -14.20
C VAL A 148 -11.18 6.91 -15.19
N VAL A 149 -10.62 6.80 -16.40
CA VAL A 149 -10.78 7.80 -17.45
C VAL A 149 -12.24 7.94 -17.87
N GLN A 150 -12.98 6.84 -18.05
CA GLN A 150 -14.41 6.88 -18.35
C GLN A 150 -15.24 7.54 -17.25
N ASP A 151 -14.89 7.28 -15.99
CA ASP A 151 -15.62 7.81 -14.85
C ASP A 151 -15.31 9.31 -14.60
N LEU A 152 -14.23 9.86 -15.17
CA LEU A 152 -13.91 11.28 -15.06
C LEU A 152 -14.97 12.17 -15.75
N ASP A 153 -15.71 11.65 -16.74
CA ASP A 153 -16.83 12.36 -17.36
C ASP A 153 -17.99 12.61 -16.37
N GLN A 154 -18.02 11.84 -15.28
CA GLN A 154 -19.01 11.93 -14.20
C GLN A 154 -18.36 12.41 -12.90
N LEU A 155 -17.23 13.13 -13.00
CA LEU A 155 -16.56 13.71 -11.84
C LEU A 155 -17.51 14.72 -11.16
N PRO A 156 -17.75 14.59 -9.85
CA PRO A 156 -18.57 15.56 -9.12
C PRO A 156 -17.92 16.94 -9.15
N ALA A 157 -18.73 17.99 -9.29
CA ALA A 157 -18.25 19.36 -9.41
C ALA A 157 -17.45 19.82 -8.17
N GLU A 158 -17.77 19.27 -7.00
CA GLU A 158 -17.03 19.52 -5.76
C GLU A 158 -15.60 19.01 -5.78
N ALA A 159 -15.28 18.01 -6.62
CA ALA A 159 -13.94 17.44 -6.74
C ALA A 159 -13.07 18.17 -7.79
N GLY A 160 -13.65 19.13 -8.51
CA GLY A 160 -13.00 19.92 -9.56
C GLY A 160 -13.45 19.53 -10.97
N SER A 161 -12.75 20.06 -11.98
CA SER A 161 -13.04 19.83 -13.39
C SER A 161 -11.78 19.39 -14.15
N VAL A 162 -11.90 18.34 -14.97
CA VAL A 162 -10.77 17.84 -15.76
C VAL A 162 -10.41 18.82 -16.86
N THR A 163 -9.16 19.29 -16.86
CA THR A 163 -8.64 20.21 -17.89
C THR A 163 -7.80 19.51 -18.94
N ALA A 164 -7.07 18.46 -18.55
CA ALA A 164 -6.27 17.68 -19.49
C ALA A 164 -6.01 16.27 -18.98
N VAL A 165 -5.94 15.31 -19.91
CA VAL A 165 -5.40 13.96 -19.67
C VAL A 165 -4.08 13.89 -20.43
N VAL A 166 -2.96 13.93 -19.72
CA VAL A 166 -1.63 14.23 -20.28
C VAL A 166 -0.86 12.97 -20.66
N HIS A 167 -1.04 11.89 -19.92
CA HIS A 167 -0.28 10.66 -20.12
C HIS A 167 -1.19 9.47 -19.90
N SER A 168 -1.25 8.57 -20.86
CA SER A 168 -1.79 7.25 -20.68
C SER A 168 -1.28 6.33 -21.77
N ASP A 169 -0.11 5.75 -21.52
CA ASP A 169 0.58 4.76 -22.40
C ASP A 169 -0.23 3.46 -22.57
N MET A 170 -1.51 3.44 -22.21
CA MET A 170 -2.37 2.25 -22.19
C MET A 170 -3.55 2.31 -23.16
N PHE A 171 -3.65 3.36 -23.98
CA PHE A 171 -4.70 3.50 -25.01
C PHE A 171 -4.22 3.34 -26.47
N ASP A 172 -2.90 3.26 -26.70
CA ASP A 172 -2.35 2.90 -28.00
C ASP A 172 -2.50 1.39 -28.32
#